data_AF-A0A2S4MEG3-F1
#
_entry.id   AF-A0A2S4MEG3-F1
#
_cell.length_a   1.000
_cell.length_b   1.000
_cell.length_c   1.000
_cell.angle_alpha   90.00
_cell.angle_beta   90.00
_cell.angle_gamma   90.00
#
_symmetry.space_group_name_H-M   'P 1'
#
loop_
_entity.id
_entity.type
_entity.pdbx_description
1 polymer ?
#
loop_
_entity_poly.entity_id
_entity_poly.type
_entity_poly.pdbx_seq_one_letter_code
_entity_poly.pdbx_strand_id
1 'polypeptide(L)'
;MDVRPHDRRGGTSAGEAHVLKPDERDVPIGAAALAKGLYLLDVIGEAPAPPRFKDLQAATGLPKGTLARLLNTLVLFRLIRQEDSDNTYRLGHRLFELAHRVWESFDLRGAAAPVLERLADETRETAALCAIDNDEVLYIDQRSRGGAYGFRIEIGRRAPLHCTAGGKALLAFAQPHEQRAIFDRIRLERFTEASFTQEDALLADLALTRARGYAVSLEEHVAGVSSVAAPIFDHTGRAVAAIGVFGPSSRLTSERLHVTGRDLMAAGRQISGNVGATPMNITPSTRSGRATDPQVECVLPWGAHLAEGPVWSAREKRLYWVDILAPSVNRFDPATRANEEVMLPRLVSAVVERRGGGLVALTQDGLEAFDFASGALSPLVDPEAEIPDNRFNDGKCDRRGRLWAGTMRLDASRTSGSLYAIAPDLTWERRESGLTVANGLDWSPDGRTFYFADSAPGRIYAYDFDMETGQLARRRVFAEIDATIGRPDGLAVDSEGFVWCAVWDGWCLHRYAPDGVLAREVRLPIPRPTSVAFGGDDLKTLFITSARVRLPSRILAEAPFSGGLFTLPVDVPGLPASEFAA
;
A
#
# COMPACT_ATOMS: atom_id res chain seq x y z
N MET A 1 67.38 28.91 2.00
CA MET A 1 66.45 28.30 1.03
C MET A 1 66.60 26.81 1.21
N ASP A 2 65.72 26.22 2.01
CA ASP A 2 65.80 24.82 2.41
C ASP A 2 64.36 24.32 2.54
N VAL A 3 63.91 23.49 1.61
CA VAL A 3 62.60 22.83 1.67
C VAL A 3 62.80 21.35 1.40
N ARG A 4 62.60 20.58 2.46
CA ARG A 4 62.61 19.11 2.53
C ARG A 4 61.33 18.52 1.91
N PRO A 5 61.33 17.24 1.50
CA PRO A 5 60.24 16.66 0.74
C PRO A 5 59.01 16.35 1.62
N HIS A 6 57.83 16.56 1.03
CA HIS A 6 56.52 16.41 1.66
C HIS A 6 56.17 14.93 1.91
N ASP A 7 55.98 14.60 3.18
CA ASP A 7 55.28 13.41 3.65
C ASP A 7 53.75 13.64 3.52
N ARG A 8 53.03 12.73 2.86
CA ARG A 8 51.56 12.69 2.84
C ARG A 8 51.10 11.40 3.51
N ARG A 9 50.96 11.47 4.83
CA ARG A 9 50.07 10.58 5.61
C ARG A 9 48.96 11.44 6.22
N GLY A 10 47.76 11.26 5.71
CA GLY A 10 46.53 11.81 6.28
C GLY A 10 45.44 10.76 6.15
N GLY A 11 45.53 9.70 6.98
CA GLY A 11 44.43 8.76 7.16
C GLY A 11 43.38 9.41 8.06
N THR A 12 42.18 9.59 7.52
CA THR A 12 40.99 10.03 8.25
C THR A 12 40.60 8.95 9.27
N SER A 13 40.49 9.37 10.54
CA SER A 13 40.11 8.53 11.68
C SER A 13 38.66 8.05 11.56
N ALA A 14 38.46 6.75 11.83
CA ALA A 14 37.16 6.12 11.99
C ALA A 14 36.39 6.71 13.19
N GLY A 15 35.06 6.70 13.09
CA GLY A 15 34.12 7.46 13.90
C GLY A 15 34.20 7.22 15.41
N GLU A 16 34.15 8.34 16.15
CA GLU A 16 33.86 8.35 17.58
C GLU A 16 32.35 8.19 17.80
N ALA A 17 31.97 7.24 18.68
CA ALA A 17 30.60 7.02 19.11
C ALA A 17 30.10 8.20 19.95
N HIS A 18 28.95 8.76 19.59
CA HIS A 18 28.32 9.87 20.28
C HIS A 18 27.36 9.35 21.37
N VAL A 19 27.89 8.88 22.51
CA VAL A 19 27.05 8.63 23.69
C VAL A 19 26.60 9.99 24.25
N LEU A 20 25.30 10.27 24.22
CA LEU A 20 24.72 11.49 24.81
C LEU A 20 24.97 11.51 26.32
N LYS A 21 25.82 12.43 26.78
CA LYS A 21 25.97 12.70 28.21
C LYS A 21 24.74 13.49 28.68
N PRO A 22 23.94 12.99 29.64
CA PRO A 22 22.77 13.73 30.11
C PRO A 22 23.21 15.08 30.71
N ASP A 23 22.60 16.19 30.27
CA ASP A 23 22.77 17.49 30.93
C ASP A 23 22.15 17.39 32.33
N GLU A 24 22.90 17.75 33.37
CA GLU A 24 22.42 17.68 34.75
C GLU A 24 21.18 18.57 34.98
N ARG A 25 20.89 19.51 34.07
CA ARG A 25 19.69 20.36 34.08
C ARG A 25 18.41 19.68 33.59
N ASP A 26 18.51 18.61 32.80
CA ASP A 26 17.34 17.90 32.24
C ASP A 26 16.93 16.67 33.09
N VAL A 27 17.74 16.32 34.10
CA VAL A 27 17.47 15.19 34.99
C VAL A 27 16.55 15.63 36.14
N PRO A 28 15.40 14.97 36.37
CA PRO A 28 14.52 15.28 37.49
C PRO A 28 15.24 15.28 38.85
N ILE A 29 14.87 16.22 39.72
CA ILE A 29 15.46 16.38 41.05
C ILE A 29 15.37 15.05 41.81
N GLY A 30 16.52 14.53 42.26
CA GLY A 30 16.64 13.25 42.97
C GLY A 30 17.01 12.03 42.09
N ALA A 31 17.01 12.15 40.76
CA ALA A 31 17.32 11.05 39.84
C ALA A 31 18.79 10.99 39.38
N ALA A 32 19.66 11.89 39.85
CA ALA A 32 21.03 12.06 39.35
C ALA A 32 21.91 10.79 39.44
N ALA A 33 21.73 9.97 40.48
CA ALA A 33 22.48 8.71 40.61
C ALA A 33 22.01 7.65 39.60
N LEU A 34 20.70 7.61 39.31
CA LEU A 34 20.13 6.71 38.32
C LEU A 34 20.56 7.11 36.91
N ALA A 35 20.49 8.40 36.57
CA ALA A 35 20.94 8.91 35.27
C ALA A 35 22.42 8.59 35.00
N LYS A 36 23.29 8.77 36.01
CA LYS A 36 24.72 8.41 35.92
C LYS A 36 24.93 6.91 35.77
N GLY A 37 24.07 6.08 36.37
CA GLY A 37 24.08 4.63 36.20
C GLY A 37 23.65 4.17 34.81
N LEU A 38 22.59 4.78 34.24
CA LEU A 38 22.12 4.48 32.88
C LEU A 38 23.16 4.91 31.83
N TYR A 39 23.70 6.13 31.95
CA TYR A 39 24.77 6.60 31.08
C TYR A 39 25.99 5.66 31.07
N LEU A 40 26.33 5.07 32.23
CA LEU A 40 27.43 4.12 32.33
C LEU A 40 27.15 2.81 31.57
N LEU A 41 25.88 2.39 31.45
CA LEU A 41 25.49 1.25 30.61
C LEU A 41 25.72 1.56 29.13
N ASP A 42 25.35 2.76 28.68
CA ASP A 42 25.55 3.18 27.29
C ASP A 42 27.03 3.24 26.94
N VAL A 43 27.85 3.85 27.81
CA VAL A 43 29.32 3.91 27.62
C VAL A 43 29.95 2.52 27.57
N ILE A 44 29.49 1.56 28.38
CA ILE A 44 29.97 0.18 28.32
C ILE A 44 29.48 -0.53 27.05
N GLY A 45 28.25 -0.26 26.62
CA GLY A 45 27.61 -0.90 25.46
C GLY A 45 28.18 -0.44 24.11
N GLU A 46 28.55 0.84 24.00
CA GLU A 46 29.11 1.43 22.77
C GLU A 46 30.64 1.34 22.70
N ALA A 47 31.31 0.90 23.77
CA ALA A 47 32.76 0.77 23.78
C ALA A 47 33.24 -0.25 22.73
N PRO A 48 34.20 0.10 21.85
CA PRO A 48 34.69 -0.79 20.78
C PRO A 48 35.41 -2.04 21.32
N ALA A 49 35.87 -1.98 22.57
CA ALA A 49 36.41 -3.12 23.30
C ALA A 49 35.95 -3.04 24.77
N PRO A 50 35.85 -4.20 25.47
CA PRO A 50 35.44 -4.26 26.88
C PRO A 50 36.29 -3.33 27.76
N PRO A 51 35.73 -2.26 28.33
CA PRO A 51 36.51 -1.25 29.03
C PRO A 51 36.90 -1.71 30.43
N ARG A 52 38.10 -1.32 30.87
CA ARG A 52 38.54 -1.47 32.27
C ARG A 52 38.09 -0.28 33.10
N PHE A 53 38.21 -0.38 34.42
CA PHE A 53 37.83 0.70 35.34
C PHE A 53 38.44 2.06 34.97
N LYS A 54 39.71 2.10 34.56
CA LYS A 54 40.40 3.34 34.17
C LYS A 54 39.83 3.96 32.90
N ASP A 55 39.42 3.11 31.94
CA ASP A 55 38.86 3.54 30.67
C ASP A 55 37.48 4.19 30.89
N LEU A 56 36.65 3.55 31.73
CA LEU A 56 35.35 4.11 32.13
C LEU A 56 35.49 5.40 32.94
N GLN A 57 36.51 5.50 33.79
CA GLN A 57 36.78 6.72 34.54
C GLN A 57 37.18 7.87 33.62
N ALA A 58 38.01 7.60 32.61
CA ALA A 58 38.41 8.58 31.61
C ALA A 58 37.22 9.01 30.72
N ALA A 59 36.41 8.05 30.25
CA ALA A 59 35.28 8.32 29.36
C ALA A 59 34.15 9.10 30.06
N THR A 60 33.87 8.81 31.33
CA THR A 60 32.74 9.41 32.05
C THR A 60 33.10 10.64 32.88
N GLY A 61 34.37 10.79 33.26
CA GLY A 61 34.85 11.84 34.17
C GLY A 61 34.34 11.70 35.61
N LEU A 62 33.76 10.55 35.99
CA LEU A 62 33.20 10.35 37.33
C LEU A 62 34.30 10.16 38.39
N PRO A 63 34.13 10.69 39.63
CA PRO A 63 35.04 10.42 40.73
C PRO A 63 35.16 8.92 41.02
N LYS A 64 36.35 8.45 41.37
CA LYS A 64 36.65 7.01 41.60
C LYS A 64 35.65 6.33 42.53
N GLY A 65 35.30 6.95 43.65
CA GLY A 65 34.33 6.40 44.61
C GLY A 65 32.91 6.31 44.06
N THR A 66 32.50 7.30 43.27
CA THR A 66 31.18 7.32 42.62
C THR A 66 31.08 6.25 41.52
N LEU A 67 32.11 6.16 40.67
CA LEU A 67 32.17 5.14 39.61
C LEU A 67 32.15 3.72 40.19
N ALA A 68 32.97 3.45 41.22
CA ALA A 68 32.99 2.15 41.87
C ALA A 68 31.63 1.77 42.47
N ARG A 69 30.94 2.72 43.12
CA ARG A 69 29.61 2.48 43.69
C ARG A 69 28.57 2.19 42.60
N LEU A 70 28.59 2.93 41.49
CA LEU A 70 27.66 2.71 40.37
C LEU A 70 27.93 1.37 39.68
N LEU A 71 29.19 1.04 39.38
CA LEU A 71 29.57 -0.26 38.80
C LEU A 71 29.15 -1.41 39.70
N ASN A 72 29.45 -1.36 41.00
CA ASN A 72 29.02 -2.38 41.96
C ASN A 72 27.50 -2.53 41.99
N THR A 73 26.76 -1.42 41.91
CA THR A 73 25.30 -1.43 41.87
C THR A 73 24.79 -2.10 40.60
N LEU A 74 25.32 -1.73 39.43
CA LEU A 74 24.94 -2.34 38.16
C LEU A 74 25.31 -3.83 38.07
N VAL A 75 26.44 -4.24 38.67
CA VAL A 75 26.84 -5.65 38.82
C VAL A 75 25.85 -6.39 39.72
N LEU A 76 25.49 -5.80 40.88
CA LEU A 76 24.51 -6.36 41.81
C LEU A 76 23.15 -6.60 41.14
N PHE A 77 22.69 -5.65 40.33
CA PHE A 77 21.46 -5.80 39.53
C PHE A 77 21.64 -6.64 38.26
N ARG A 78 22.84 -7.20 38.03
CA ARG A 78 23.20 -8.04 36.88
C ARG A 78 23.06 -7.34 35.52
N LEU A 79 22.98 -6.01 35.50
CA LEU A 79 22.91 -5.17 34.31
C LEU A 79 24.27 -5.07 33.61
N ILE A 80 25.35 -5.16 34.38
CA ILE A 80 26.72 -5.38 33.88
C ILE A 80 27.35 -6.57 34.60
N ARG A 81 28.43 -7.10 34.03
CA ARG A 81 29.31 -8.08 34.66
C ARG A 81 30.75 -7.60 34.60
N GLN A 82 31.52 -7.96 35.62
CA GLN A 82 32.96 -7.80 35.61
C GLN A 82 33.58 -9.17 35.27
N GLU A 83 34.50 -9.18 34.32
CA GLU A 83 35.22 -10.38 33.93
C GLU A 83 36.52 -10.46 34.72
N ASP A 84 36.65 -11.49 35.56
CA ASP A 84 37.79 -11.63 36.47
C ASP A 84 39.11 -11.93 35.71
N SER A 85 39.01 -12.55 34.54
CA SER A 85 40.19 -12.93 33.75
C SER A 85 40.96 -11.73 33.18
N ASP A 86 40.28 -10.64 32.85
CA ASP A 86 40.88 -9.46 32.20
C ASP A 86 40.54 -8.11 32.87
N ASN A 87 39.77 -8.14 33.97
CA ASN A 87 39.28 -6.97 34.71
C ASN A 87 38.48 -5.98 33.85
N THR A 88 37.75 -6.49 32.87
CA THR A 88 36.90 -5.67 31.99
C THR A 88 35.44 -5.71 32.44
N TYR A 89 34.70 -4.66 32.10
CA TYR A 89 33.26 -4.58 32.33
C TYR A 89 32.51 -4.84 31.02
N ARG A 90 31.46 -5.64 31.10
CA ARG A 90 30.63 -6.02 29.95
C ARG A 90 29.16 -5.91 30.33
N LEU A 91 28.28 -5.76 29.34
CA LEU A 91 26.84 -5.85 29.58
C LEU A 91 26.49 -7.23 30.17
N GLY A 92 25.62 -7.23 31.18
CA GLY A 92 25.20 -8.41 31.91
C GLY A 92 23.98 -9.07 31.27
N HIS A 93 23.78 -10.36 31.57
CA HIS A 93 22.67 -11.14 30.98
C HIS A 93 21.28 -10.62 31.38
N ARG A 94 21.14 -9.80 32.43
CA ARG A 94 19.85 -9.23 32.82
C ARG A 94 19.27 -8.31 31.73
N LEU A 95 20.11 -7.64 30.97
CA LEU A 95 19.66 -6.82 29.84
C LEU A 95 19.03 -7.70 28.74
N PHE A 96 19.60 -8.89 28.50
CA PHE A 96 19.00 -9.88 27.61
C PHE A 96 17.69 -10.44 28.17
N GLU A 97 17.63 -10.77 29.48
CA GLU A 97 16.39 -11.21 30.14
C GLU A 97 15.28 -10.14 30.07
N LEU A 98 15.61 -8.86 30.26
CA LEU A 98 14.66 -7.75 30.18
C LEU A 98 14.20 -7.51 28.75
N ALA A 99 15.13 -7.54 27.78
CA ALA A 99 14.79 -7.48 26.36
C ALA A 99 13.86 -8.63 25.97
N HIS A 100 14.14 -9.85 26.43
CA HIS A 100 13.29 -11.01 26.17
C HIS A 100 11.90 -10.90 26.81
N ARG A 101 11.76 -10.27 27.99
CA ARG A 101 10.44 -9.98 28.60
C ARG A 101 9.67 -8.87 27.90
N VAL A 102 10.35 -7.88 27.32
CA VAL A 102 9.72 -6.92 26.39
C VAL A 102 9.23 -7.67 25.13
N TRP A 103 9.89 -8.77 24.77
CA TRP A 103 9.49 -9.64 23.67
C TRP A 103 8.47 -10.75 24.05
N GLU A 104 8.20 -10.97 25.35
CA GLU A 104 7.10 -11.84 25.81
C GLU A 104 5.72 -11.24 25.49
N SER A 105 5.62 -9.91 25.30
CA SER A 105 4.58 -9.34 24.46
C SER A 105 4.98 -9.47 22.99
N PHE A 106 4.52 -10.56 22.37
CA PHE A 106 4.63 -10.85 20.93
C PHE A 106 6.07 -10.86 20.37
N ASP A 107 6.63 -12.06 20.10
CA ASP A 107 7.96 -12.25 19.50
C ASP A 107 7.97 -11.92 17.99
N LEU A 108 7.82 -10.62 17.69
CA LEU A 108 7.87 -10.03 16.35
C LEU A 108 9.17 -10.40 15.62
N ARG A 109 10.28 -10.46 16.36
CA ARG A 109 11.60 -10.78 15.79
C ARG A 109 11.66 -12.23 15.34
N GLY A 110 11.24 -13.17 16.19
CA GLY A 110 11.15 -14.59 15.84
C GLY A 110 10.22 -14.83 14.66
N ALA A 111 9.06 -14.16 14.63
CA ALA A 111 8.11 -14.23 13.52
C ALA A 111 8.68 -13.69 12.20
N ALA A 112 9.48 -12.62 12.26
CA ALA A 112 10.08 -11.99 11.09
C ALA A 112 11.37 -12.69 10.59
N ALA A 113 12.09 -13.40 11.46
CA ALA A 113 13.38 -14.02 11.13
C ALA A 113 13.40 -14.85 9.82
N PRO A 114 12.49 -15.83 9.59
CA PRO A 114 12.51 -16.62 8.36
C PRO A 114 12.16 -15.77 7.12
N VAL A 115 11.35 -14.72 7.31
CA VAL A 115 10.96 -13.81 6.24
C VAL A 115 12.11 -12.89 5.86
N LEU A 116 12.85 -12.37 6.83
CA LEU A 116 14.05 -11.56 6.62
C LEU A 116 15.15 -12.33 5.90
N GLU A 117 15.37 -13.60 6.25
CA GLU A 117 16.35 -14.47 5.57
C GLU A 117 16.00 -14.67 4.10
N ARG A 118 14.75 -15.05 3.85
CA ARG A 118 14.24 -15.23 2.49
C ARG A 118 14.35 -13.95 1.67
N LEU A 119 13.92 -12.80 2.21
CA LEU A 119 13.99 -11.52 1.50
C LEU A 119 15.43 -11.12 1.18
N ALA A 120 16.37 -11.30 2.10
CA ALA A 120 17.77 -11.00 1.86
C ALA A 120 18.36 -11.93 0.77
N ASP A 121 18.02 -13.22 0.79
CA ASP A 121 18.48 -14.19 -0.20
C ASP A 121 17.91 -13.94 -1.60
N GLU A 122 16.60 -13.65 -1.69
CA GLU A 122 15.88 -13.38 -2.95
C GLU A 122 16.33 -12.05 -3.58
N THR A 123 16.39 -10.98 -2.77
CA THR A 123 16.73 -9.64 -3.28
C THR A 123 18.23 -9.46 -3.49
N ARG A 124 19.05 -10.28 -2.84
CA ARG A 124 20.50 -10.10 -2.71
C ARG A 124 20.88 -8.74 -2.08
N GLU A 125 20.01 -8.18 -1.25
CA GLU A 125 20.21 -6.90 -0.57
C GLU A 125 20.09 -7.06 0.95
N THR A 126 19.94 -5.95 1.68
CA THR A 126 19.74 -5.96 3.13
C THR A 126 18.25 -5.87 3.45
N ALA A 127 17.72 -6.90 4.09
CA ALA A 127 16.38 -6.90 4.66
C ALA A 127 16.45 -6.55 6.15
N ALA A 128 15.60 -5.64 6.61
CA ALA A 128 15.57 -5.23 8.02
C ALA A 128 14.14 -5.07 8.55
N LEU A 129 14.03 -5.22 9.86
CA LEU A 129 12.82 -5.03 10.66
C LEU A 129 13.04 -3.81 11.55
N CYS A 130 12.07 -2.90 11.58
CA CYS A 130 12.10 -1.73 12.45
C CYS A 130 10.75 -1.44 13.11
N ALA A 131 10.76 -0.61 14.15
CA ALA A 131 9.57 -0.09 14.82
C ALA A 131 9.76 1.39 15.19
N ILE A 132 8.70 2.05 15.65
CA ILE A 132 8.81 3.40 16.20
C ILE A 132 9.28 3.30 17.66
N ASP A 133 10.32 4.08 18.00
CA ASP A 133 10.75 4.33 19.37
C ASP A 133 11.08 5.82 19.54
N ASN A 134 10.33 6.52 20.41
CA ASN A 134 10.49 7.95 20.71
C ASN A 134 10.66 8.84 19.45
N ASP A 135 9.69 8.78 18.54
CA ASP A 135 9.64 9.56 17.28
C ASP A 135 10.75 9.26 16.25
N GLU A 136 11.47 8.16 16.43
CA GLU A 136 12.46 7.66 15.48
C GLU A 136 12.18 6.21 15.09
N VAL A 137 12.75 5.78 13.96
CA VAL A 137 12.80 4.38 13.56
C VAL A 137 13.92 3.69 14.32
N LEU A 138 13.62 2.63 15.06
CA LEU A 138 14.59 1.74 15.69
C LEU A 138 14.69 0.44 14.89
N TYR A 139 15.90 0.06 14.45
CA TYR A 139 16.13 -1.22 13.78
C TYR A 139 16.32 -2.35 14.80
N ILE A 140 15.47 -3.38 14.70
CA ILE A 140 15.36 -4.46 15.68
C ILE A 140 16.00 -5.76 15.19
N ASP A 141 15.96 -6.01 13.87
CA ASP A 141 16.65 -7.16 13.27
C ASP A 141 17.02 -6.88 11.81
N GLN A 142 18.00 -7.62 11.28
CA GLN A 142 18.39 -7.55 9.87
C GLN A 142 19.06 -8.82 9.35
N ARG A 143 19.00 -9.01 8.03
CA ARG A 143 19.75 -10.01 7.26
C ARG A 143 20.31 -9.34 6.02
N SER A 144 21.59 -9.55 5.74
CA SER A 144 22.27 -8.90 4.60
C SER A 144 22.90 -9.92 3.66
N ARG A 145 22.65 -9.73 2.36
CA ARG A 145 23.27 -10.48 1.25
C ARG A 145 23.87 -9.59 0.16
N GLY A 146 23.95 -8.28 0.40
CA GLY A 146 24.46 -7.28 -0.57
C GLY A 146 25.96 -7.33 -0.88
N GLY A 147 26.70 -8.29 -0.33
CA GLY A 147 28.14 -8.43 -0.55
C GLY A 147 28.98 -7.29 0.04
N ALA A 148 30.17 -7.06 -0.51
CA ALA A 148 31.10 -6.03 -0.04
C ALA A 148 30.60 -4.59 -0.30
N TYR A 149 29.69 -4.41 -1.25
CA TYR A 149 29.12 -3.11 -1.65
C TYR A 149 27.62 -3.01 -1.30
N GLY A 150 27.17 -3.77 -0.31
CA GLY A 150 25.81 -3.71 0.21
C GLY A 150 25.66 -2.63 1.27
N PHE A 151 24.47 -2.02 1.34
CA PHE A 151 24.13 -1.13 2.44
C PHE A 151 23.95 -1.96 3.72
N ARG A 152 24.57 -1.57 4.84
CA ARG A 152 24.48 -2.32 6.10
C ARG A 152 23.73 -1.50 7.15
N ILE A 153 22.86 -2.18 7.88
CA ILE A 153 22.09 -1.62 8.98
C ILE A 153 22.60 -2.25 10.27
N GLU A 154 22.88 -1.40 11.26
CA GLU A 154 23.25 -1.80 12.62
C GLU A 154 21.98 -1.96 13.46
N ILE A 155 21.82 -3.11 14.13
CA ILE A 155 20.70 -3.33 15.05
C ILE A 155 20.88 -2.43 16.27
N GLY A 156 19.79 -1.80 16.72
CA GLY A 156 19.79 -0.80 17.79
C GLY A 156 19.98 0.64 17.30
N ARG A 157 20.30 0.84 16.03
CA ARG A 157 20.47 2.17 15.46
C ARG A 157 19.12 2.85 15.20
N ARG A 158 19.11 4.17 15.38
CA ARG A 158 17.96 5.05 15.12
C ARG A 158 18.07 5.77 13.78
N ALA A 159 16.93 6.10 13.17
CA ALA A 159 16.84 6.87 11.94
C ALA A 159 15.55 7.72 11.89
N PRO A 160 15.50 8.80 11.09
CA PRO A 160 14.33 9.66 11.02
C PRO A 160 13.10 8.97 10.39
N LEU A 161 11.91 9.32 10.88
CA LEU A 161 10.65 8.76 10.38
C LEU A 161 10.29 9.25 8.96
N HIS A 162 10.56 10.52 8.64
CA HIS A 162 10.05 11.17 7.42
C HIS A 162 10.80 10.82 6.14
N CYS A 163 12.05 10.36 6.22
CA CYS A 163 12.91 10.13 5.05
C CYS A 163 13.36 8.65 4.90
N THR A 164 12.83 7.75 5.73
CA THR A 164 13.10 6.31 5.62
C THR A 164 11.86 5.58 5.15
N ALA A 165 12.01 4.54 4.32
CA ALA A 165 10.86 3.74 3.89
C ALA A 165 10.13 3.12 5.09
N GLY A 166 10.87 2.59 6.08
CA GLY A 166 10.27 2.04 7.30
C GLY A 166 9.47 3.07 8.10
N GLY A 167 10.02 4.27 8.28
CA GLY A 167 9.35 5.36 8.98
C GLY A 167 8.10 5.85 8.26
N LYS A 168 8.18 6.05 6.94
CA LYS A 168 7.01 6.43 6.13
C LYS A 168 5.93 5.35 6.11
N ALA A 169 6.31 4.07 6.07
CA ALA A 169 5.37 2.95 6.18
C ALA A 169 4.65 2.94 7.53
N LEU A 170 5.34 3.27 8.63
CA LEU A 170 4.74 3.36 9.95
C LEU A 170 3.85 4.61 10.08
N LEU A 171 4.32 5.77 9.62
CA LEU A 171 3.57 7.03 9.64
C LEU A 171 2.29 6.98 8.80
N ALA A 172 2.33 6.37 7.62
CA ALA A 172 1.16 6.30 6.72
C ALA A 172 0.00 5.49 7.32
N PHE A 173 0.29 4.58 8.26
CA PHE A 173 -0.67 3.70 8.90
C PHE A 173 -0.87 3.99 10.40
N ALA A 174 -0.24 5.04 10.92
CA ALA A 174 -0.51 5.55 12.26
C ALA A 174 -1.93 6.10 12.36
N GLN A 175 -2.51 6.09 13.57
CA GLN A 175 -3.81 6.74 13.78
C GLN A 175 -3.68 8.26 13.60
N PRO A 176 -4.72 8.97 13.13
CA PRO A 176 -4.62 10.40 12.84
C PRO A 176 -4.09 11.25 14.00
N HIS A 177 -4.46 10.91 15.24
CA HIS A 177 -3.99 11.63 16.43
C HIS A 177 -2.52 11.33 16.77
N GLU A 178 -2.07 10.09 16.57
CA GLU A 178 -0.67 9.70 16.79
C GLU A 178 0.22 10.33 15.72
N GLN A 179 -0.21 10.28 14.46
CA GLN A 179 0.48 10.88 13.33
C GLN A 179 0.65 12.38 13.55
N ARG A 180 -0.41 13.09 13.93
CA ARG A 180 -0.36 14.52 14.24
C ARG A 180 0.57 14.83 15.41
N ALA A 181 0.48 14.05 16.49
CA ALA A 181 1.36 14.22 17.64
C ALA A 181 2.84 13.97 17.30
N ILE A 182 3.14 13.09 16.35
CA ILE A 182 4.50 12.88 15.83
C ILE A 182 4.91 14.10 14.98
N PHE A 183 4.07 14.57 14.06
CA PHE A 183 4.35 15.76 13.24
C PHE A 183 4.63 17.01 14.08
N ASP A 184 3.92 17.19 15.19
CA ASP A 184 4.15 18.31 16.12
C ASP A 184 5.54 18.24 16.81
N ARG A 185 6.16 17.06 16.87
CA ARG A 185 7.43 16.82 17.57
C ARG A 185 8.63 16.67 16.64
N ILE A 186 8.47 16.10 15.46
CA ILE A 186 9.56 15.82 14.54
C ILE A 186 9.96 17.07 13.74
N ARG A 187 11.22 17.13 13.33
CA ARG A 187 11.71 18.12 12.36
C ARG A 187 11.97 17.46 11.02
N LEU A 188 11.42 18.03 9.95
CA LEU A 188 11.64 17.57 8.58
C LEU A 188 13.00 18.07 8.06
N GLU A 189 14.07 17.54 8.65
CA GLU A 189 15.44 17.89 8.29
C GLU A 189 15.80 17.36 6.89
N ARG A 190 16.64 18.13 6.19
CA ARG A 190 17.16 17.75 4.87
C ARG A 190 18.44 16.92 5.05
N PHE A 191 18.37 15.63 4.72
CA PHE A 191 19.52 14.73 4.72
C PHE A 191 20.16 14.61 3.33
N THR A 192 19.36 14.73 2.28
CA THR A 192 19.76 14.72 0.88
C THR A 192 18.93 15.73 0.07
N GLU A 193 19.21 15.88 -1.22
CA GLU A 193 18.38 16.70 -2.10
C GLU A 193 16.94 16.17 -2.21
N ALA A 194 16.76 14.85 -2.07
CA ALA A 194 15.48 14.16 -2.20
C ALA A 194 14.66 14.13 -0.89
N SER A 195 15.20 14.55 0.25
CA SER A 195 14.44 14.56 1.52
C SER A 195 13.21 15.48 1.44
N PHE A 196 12.05 14.96 1.83
CA PHE A 196 10.87 15.79 2.07
C PHE A 196 11.12 16.75 3.23
N THR A 197 11.00 18.05 2.97
CA THR A 197 11.20 19.13 3.96
C THR A 197 9.93 19.95 4.19
N GLN A 198 8.83 19.60 3.51
CA GLN A 198 7.53 20.24 3.62
C GLN A 198 6.50 19.19 4.00
N GLU A 199 5.62 19.53 4.94
CA GLU A 199 4.62 18.61 5.48
C GLU A 199 3.64 18.14 4.41
N ASP A 200 3.10 19.04 3.58
CA ASP A 200 2.15 18.71 2.51
C ASP A 200 2.71 17.67 1.51
N ALA A 201 3.98 17.81 1.13
CA ALA A 201 4.63 16.89 0.21
C ALA A 201 4.82 15.50 0.82
N LEU A 202 5.15 15.45 2.11
CA LEU A 202 5.25 14.20 2.86
C LEU A 202 3.87 13.55 3.04
N LEU A 203 2.84 14.33 3.39
CA LEU A 203 1.47 13.83 3.50
C LEU A 203 0.96 13.23 2.19
N ALA A 204 1.28 13.84 1.04
CA ALA A 204 0.96 13.27 -0.27
C ALA A 204 1.66 11.90 -0.50
N ASP A 205 2.95 11.77 -0.16
CA ASP A 205 3.66 10.48 -0.26
C ASP A 205 3.14 9.44 0.75
N LEU A 206 2.73 9.87 1.95
CA LEU A 206 2.09 9.00 2.93
C LEU A 206 0.70 8.52 2.45
N ALA A 207 -0.07 9.36 1.77
CA ALA A 207 -1.34 8.97 1.16
C ALA A 207 -1.13 7.92 0.05
N LEU A 208 -0.15 8.11 -0.83
CA LEU A 208 0.25 7.12 -1.83
C LEU A 208 0.71 5.81 -1.18
N THR A 209 1.50 5.91 -0.12
CA THR A 209 1.97 4.79 0.69
C THR A 209 0.80 4.01 1.30
N ARG A 210 -0.21 4.70 1.83
CA ARG A 210 -1.42 4.10 2.39
C ARG A 210 -2.23 3.36 1.31
N ALA A 211 -2.41 3.98 0.15
CA ALA A 211 -3.14 3.40 -0.98
C ALA A 211 -2.45 2.14 -1.53
N ARG A 212 -1.13 2.20 -1.77
CA ARG A 212 -0.37 1.07 -2.34
C ARG A 212 0.00 -0.01 -1.32
N GLY A 213 0.05 0.34 -0.03
CA GLY A 213 0.33 -0.57 1.09
C GLY A 213 1.80 -0.75 1.47
N TYR A 214 2.71 0.00 0.85
CA TYR A 214 4.14 0.01 1.16
C TYR A 214 4.72 1.41 0.89
N ALA A 215 5.81 1.77 1.54
CA ALA A 215 6.52 3.02 1.35
C ALA A 215 7.78 2.80 0.52
N VAL A 216 8.12 3.78 -0.31
CA VAL A 216 9.36 3.81 -1.10
C VAL A 216 10.15 5.02 -0.64
N SER A 217 11.46 4.87 -0.47
CA SER A 217 12.40 5.97 -0.21
C SER A 217 13.50 5.91 -1.26
N LEU A 218 13.57 6.97 -2.09
CA LEU A 218 14.54 7.10 -3.17
C LEU A 218 15.60 8.12 -2.77
N GLU A 219 16.70 7.63 -2.19
CA GLU A 219 17.83 8.49 -1.77
C GLU A 219 17.45 9.58 -0.76
N GLU A 220 16.36 9.41 0.00
CA GLU A 220 15.82 10.48 0.85
C GLU A 220 16.58 10.65 2.17
N HIS A 221 17.16 9.56 2.72
CA HIS A 221 17.93 9.61 3.96
C HIS A 221 19.44 9.54 3.70
N VAL A 222 19.87 8.70 2.77
CA VAL A 222 21.29 8.52 2.41
C VAL A 222 21.40 8.55 0.89
N ALA A 223 22.24 9.44 0.37
CA ALA A 223 22.47 9.57 -1.07
C ALA A 223 23.02 8.25 -1.65
N GLY A 224 22.51 7.83 -2.81
CA GLY A 224 22.83 6.56 -3.45
C GLY A 224 22.23 5.32 -2.79
N VAL A 225 21.34 5.46 -1.79
CA VAL A 225 20.63 4.34 -1.14
C VAL A 225 19.13 4.48 -1.34
N SER A 226 18.52 3.44 -1.90
CA SER A 226 17.07 3.32 -2.02
C SER A 226 16.55 2.23 -1.10
N SER A 227 15.31 2.39 -0.65
CA SER A 227 14.64 1.40 0.18
C SER A 227 13.15 1.34 -0.06
N VAL A 228 12.57 0.20 0.31
CA VAL A 228 11.12 -0.03 0.29
C VAL A 228 10.74 -0.80 1.55
N ALA A 229 9.61 -0.46 2.15
CA ALA A 229 9.14 -1.09 3.38
C ALA A 229 7.62 -1.22 3.42
N ALA A 230 7.13 -2.25 4.09
CA ALA A 230 5.70 -2.46 4.33
C ALA A 230 5.42 -2.57 5.83
N PRO A 231 4.27 -2.06 6.30
CA PRO A 231 3.88 -2.15 7.70
C PRO A 231 3.55 -3.60 8.10
N ILE A 232 3.76 -3.88 9.37
CA ILE A 232 3.33 -5.08 10.10
C ILE A 232 2.30 -4.60 11.12
N PHE A 233 1.13 -5.22 11.09
CA PHE A 233 0.00 -4.85 11.93
C PHE A 233 -0.14 -5.81 13.10
N ASP A 234 -0.59 -5.29 14.24
CA ASP A 234 -1.10 -6.11 15.32
C ASP A 234 -2.55 -6.57 15.08
N HIS A 235 -3.10 -7.34 16.02
CA HIS A 235 -4.48 -7.84 15.95
C HIS A 235 -5.56 -6.74 15.99
N THR A 236 -5.21 -5.49 16.30
CA THR A 236 -6.12 -4.34 16.29
C THR A 236 -6.07 -3.56 14.97
N GLY A 237 -5.18 -3.94 14.05
CA GLY A 237 -4.93 -3.22 12.80
C GLY A 237 -4.02 -2.01 12.97
N ARG A 238 -3.31 -1.88 14.10
CA ARG A 238 -2.31 -0.82 14.32
C ARG A 238 -0.96 -1.25 13.75
N ALA A 239 -0.29 -0.37 13.01
CA ALA A 239 1.06 -0.62 12.50
C ALA A 239 2.07 -0.55 13.65
N VAL A 240 2.59 -1.71 14.06
CA VAL A 240 3.52 -1.84 15.20
C VAL A 240 4.98 -1.95 14.77
N ALA A 241 5.22 -2.34 13.52
CA ALA A 241 6.56 -2.48 12.95
C ALA A 241 6.50 -2.33 11.43
N ALA A 242 7.66 -2.27 10.78
CA ALA A 242 7.79 -2.33 9.34
C ALA A 242 8.94 -3.27 8.95
N ILE A 243 8.74 -4.00 7.86
CA ILE A 243 9.77 -4.82 7.23
C ILE A 243 10.15 -4.19 5.90
N GLY A 244 11.45 -4.09 5.62
CA GLY A 244 11.94 -3.41 4.43
C GLY A 244 13.21 -3.99 3.84
N VAL A 245 13.48 -3.62 2.60
CA VAL A 245 14.69 -3.95 1.85
C VAL A 245 15.43 -2.66 1.50
N PHE A 246 16.74 -2.67 1.66
CA PHE A 246 17.64 -1.53 1.56
C PHE A 246 18.86 -1.91 0.72
N GLY A 247 19.26 -1.02 -0.19
CA GLY A 247 20.40 -1.27 -1.06
C GLY A 247 20.75 -0.07 -1.94
N PRO A 248 21.83 -0.15 -2.74
CA PRO A 248 22.25 0.93 -3.60
C PRO A 248 21.20 1.26 -4.66
N SER A 249 20.94 2.54 -4.91
CA SER A 249 19.94 3.00 -5.89
C SER A 249 20.20 2.49 -7.31
N SER A 250 21.47 2.25 -7.65
CA SER A 250 21.86 1.66 -8.95
C SER A 250 21.36 0.23 -9.15
N ARG A 251 21.12 -0.51 -8.05
CA ARG A 251 20.55 -1.86 -8.08
C ARG A 251 19.07 -1.86 -7.74
N LEU A 252 18.64 -1.08 -6.76
CA LEU A 252 17.25 -0.92 -6.37
C LEU A 252 16.64 0.30 -7.09
N THR A 253 16.40 0.14 -8.38
CA THR A 253 15.67 1.11 -9.20
C THR A 253 14.22 1.26 -8.74
N SER A 254 13.57 2.37 -9.07
CA SER A 254 12.16 2.61 -8.73
C SER A 254 11.25 1.44 -9.14
N GLU A 255 11.42 0.92 -10.35
CA GLU A 255 10.67 -0.25 -10.83
C GLU A 255 10.87 -1.49 -9.93
N ARG A 256 12.13 -1.81 -9.55
CA ARG A 256 12.43 -2.93 -8.66
C ARG A 256 11.90 -2.72 -7.26
N LEU A 257 11.90 -1.48 -6.75
CA LEU A 257 11.32 -1.15 -5.45
C LEU A 257 9.80 -1.40 -5.45
N HIS A 258 9.09 -1.03 -6.53
CA HIS A 258 7.66 -1.29 -6.64
C HIS A 258 7.32 -2.78 -6.78
N VAL A 259 8.21 -3.59 -7.36
CA VAL A 259 8.10 -5.06 -7.33
C VAL A 259 8.33 -5.58 -5.91
N THR A 260 9.46 -5.23 -5.31
CA THR A 260 9.87 -5.68 -3.97
C THR A 260 8.90 -5.24 -2.88
N GLY A 261 8.30 -4.06 -3.00
CA GLY A 261 7.30 -3.54 -2.08
C GLY A 261 6.06 -4.43 -1.96
N ARG A 262 5.70 -5.14 -3.03
CA ARG A 262 4.59 -6.10 -3.01
C ARG A 262 4.95 -7.38 -2.26
N ASP A 263 6.17 -7.87 -2.45
CA ASP A 263 6.68 -9.01 -1.69
C ASP A 263 6.79 -8.65 -0.20
N LEU A 264 7.16 -7.41 0.10
CA LEU A 264 7.19 -6.88 1.45
C LEU A 264 5.80 -6.74 2.06
N MET A 265 4.76 -6.37 1.30
CA MET A 265 3.39 -6.42 1.82
C MET A 265 2.96 -7.83 2.19
N ALA A 266 3.28 -8.82 1.36
CA ALA A 266 2.97 -10.22 1.66
C ALA A 266 3.75 -10.70 2.90
N ALA A 267 5.04 -10.33 3.00
CA ALA A 267 5.87 -10.56 4.18
C ALA A 267 5.27 -9.90 5.43
N GLY A 268 4.90 -8.62 5.36
CA GLY A 268 4.28 -7.88 6.46
C GLY A 268 2.98 -8.55 6.92
N ARG A 269 2.14 -8.99 5.98
CA ARG A 269 0.91 -9.75 6.27
C ARG A 269 1.18 -11.13 6.84
N GLN A 270 2.20 -11.85 6.36
CA GLN A 270 2.57 -13.15 6.90
C GLN A 270 3.03 -13.00 8.37
N ILE A 271 3.81 -11.97 8.65
CA ILE A 271 4.23 -11.65 10.01
C ILE A 271 3.00 -11.25 10.85
N SER A 272 2.08 -10.43 10.31
CA SER A 272 0.81 -10.03 10.93
C SER A 272 -0.18 -11.19 11.15
N GLY A 273 -0.15 -12.21 10.28
CA GLY A 273 -1.06 -13.36 10.25
C GLY A 273 -0.75 -14.45 11.27
N ASN A 274 0.42 -14.38 11.93
CA ASN A 274 0.70 -15.10 13.17
C ASN A 274 0.24 -14.30 14.41
N VAL A 275 -0.42 -13.14 14.23
CA VAL A 275 -0.76 -12.18 15.30
C VAL A 275 -2.26 -11.91 15.43
N GLY A 276 -3.06 -12.11 14.39
CA GLY A 276 -4.50 -11.85 14.50
C GLY A 276 -5.22 -11.86 13.16
N ALA A 277 -6.49 -12.30 13.19
CA ALA A 277 -7.29 -12.59 12.03
C ALA A 277 -7.73 -11.35 11.20
N THR A 278 -7.56 -11.51 9.88
CA THR A 278 -8.25 -11.01 8.67
C THR A 278 -8.98 -9.64 8.64
N PRO A 279 -8.61 -8.81 7.63
CA PRO A 279 -9.60 -8.43 6.61
C PRO A 279 -9.11 -8.67 5.16
N MET A 280 -10.01 -9.19 4.32
CA MET A 280 -9.87 -9.65 2.92
C MET A 280 -8.76 -10.67 2.63
N ASN A 281 -9.17 -11.88 2.23
CA ASN A 281 -8.39 -13.11 2.03
C ASN A 281 -6.87 -12.94 1.84
N ILE A 282 -6.12 -13.55 2.76
CA ILE A 282 -4.65 -13.54 2.88
C ILE A 282 -3.98 -14.34 1.75
N THR A 283 -4.73 -15.09 0.96
CA THR A 283 -4.19 -15.92 -0.13
C THR A 283 -5.15 -15.83 -1.31
N PRO A 284 -4.72 -15.39 -2.50
CA PRO A 284 -5.49 -15.59 -3.72
C PRO A 284 -5.86 -17.07 -3.79
N SER A 285 -7.08 -17.39 -4.24
CA SER A 285 -7.43 -18.79 -4.43
C SER A 285 -6.36 -19.43 -5.35
N THR A 286 -5.83 -20.58 -4.94
CA THR A 286 -4.91 -21.32 -5.81
C THR A 286 -5.64 -21.61 -7.10
N ARG A 287 -4.99 -21.34 -8.23
CA ARG A 287 -5.56 -21.60 -9.56
C ARG A 287 -6.17 -23.01 -9.54
N SER A 288 -7.49 -23.09 -9.70
CA SER A 288 -8.13 -24.39 -9.87
C SER A 288 -7.47 -25.04 -11.09
N GLY A 289 -7.06 -26.31 -11.01
CA GLY A 289 -6.35 -26.99 -12.12
C GLY A 289 -7.16 -27.13 -13.42
N ARG A 290 -8.29 -26.42 -13.55
CA ARG A 290 -9.10 -26.30 -14.75
C ARG A 290 -8.45 -25.35 -15.75
N ALA A 291 -8.56 -25.69 -17.02
CA ALA A 291 -8.00 -24.90 -18.10
C ALA A 291 -8.72 -23.54 -18.24
N THR A 292 -7.96 -22.52 -18.62
CA THR A 292 -8.48 -21.22 -19.05
C THR A 292 -9.35 -21.39 -20.30
N ASP A 293 -10.40 -20.59 -20.43
CA ASP A 293 -11.24 -20.60 -21.62
C ASP A 293 -10.39 -20.23 -22.85
N PRO A 294 -10.31 -21.08 -23.89
CA PRO A 294 -9.38 -20.92 -25.00
C PRO A 294 -9.68 -19.68 -25.88
N GLN A 295 -10.86 -19.09 -25.75
CA GLN A 295 -11.24 -17.88 -26.49
C GLN A 295 -10.80 -16.59 -25.79
N VAL A 296 -10.30 -16.67 -24.55
CA VAL A 296 -9.79 -15.52 -23.80
C VAL A 296 -8.41 -15.15 -24.32
N GLU A 297 -8.27 -13.94 -24.85
CA GLU A 297 -7.00 -13.40 -25.36
C GLU A 297 -6.52 -12.24 -24.46
N CYS A 298 -5.23 -12.23 -24.10
CA CYS A 298 -4.58 -11.04 -23.54
C CYS A 298 -4.21 -10.09 -24.69
N VAL A 299 -4.96 -9.00 -24.86
CA VAL A 299 -4.75 -8.05 -25.95
C VAL A 299 -3.77 -6.93 -25.58
N LEU A 300 -3.61 -6.64 -24.29
CA LEU A 300 -2.67 -5.64 -23.78
C LEU A 300 -2.06 -6.11 -22.44
N PRO A 301 -0.82 -6.64 -22.42
CA PRO A 301 -0.14 -7.06 -21.19
C PRO A 301 0.46 -5.85 -20.44
N TRP A 302 -0.35 -4.85 -20.09
CA TRP A 302 0.10 -3.57 -19.52
C TRP A 302 0.75 -3.71 -18.14
N GLY A 303 0.23 -4.61 -17.31
CA GLY A 303 0.68 -4.77 -15.94
C GLY A 303 0.21 -3.63 -15.02
N ALA A 304 -0.99 -3.09 -15.27
CA ALA A 304 -1.67 -2.12 -14.42
C ALA A 304 -1.77 -2.63 -12.97
N HIS A 305 -1.61 -1.72 -12.01
CA HIS A 305 -1.77 -2.03 -10.60
C HIS A 305 -3.22 -2.41 -10.29
N LEU A 306 -4.17 -1.58 -10.72
CA LEU A 306 -5.61 -1.80 -10.57
C LEU A 306 -6.32 -1.23 -11.79
N ALA A 307 -6.36 -1.99 -12.90
CA ALA A 307 -7.12 -1.58 -14.07
C ALA A 307 -8.62 -1.70 -13.77
N GLU A 308 -9.39 -0.63 -13.99
CA GLU A 308 -10.82 -0.56 -13.64
C GLU A 308 -11.60 0.24 -14.68
N GLY A 309 -12.93 0.25 -14.51
CA GLY A 309 -13.85 1.11 -15.27
C GLY A 309 -13.71 1.05 -16.80
N PRO A 310 -13.62 -0.14 -17.43
CA PRO A 310 -13.59 -0.23 -18.88
C PRO A 310 -14.88 0.33 -19.47
N VAL A 311 -14.78 1.20 -20.47
CA VAL A 311 -15.92 1.72 -21.23
C VAL A 311 -15.56 1.83 -22.70
N TRP A 312 -16.44 1.31 -23.56
CA TRP A 312 -16.27 1.37 -25.00
C TRP A 312 -16.81 2.69 -25.55
N SER A 313 -15.94 3.48 -26.18
CA SER A 313 -16.34 4.63 -26.98
C SER A 313 -16.70 4.18 -28.39
N ALA A 314 -17.98 4.20 -28.71
CA ALA A 314 -18.46 3.94 -30.07
C ALA A 314 -18.00 5.03 -31.05
N ARG A 315 -17.81 6.26 -30.56
CA ARG A 315 -17.36 7.43 -31.34
C ARG A 315 -15.93 7.26 -31.81
N GLU A 316 -15.04 6.84 -30.92
CA GLU A 316 -13.62 6.70 -31.22
C GLU A 316 -13.23 5.29 -31.66
N LYS A 317 -14.12 4.30 -31.44
CA LYS A 317 -13.81 2.87 -31.57
C LYS A 317 -12.62 2.46 -30.69
N ARG A 318 -12.64 2.94 -29.44
CA ARG A 318 -11.59 2.74 -28.44
C ARG A 318 -12.20 2.30 -27.12
N LEU A 319 -11.41 1.56 -26.34
CA LEU A 319 -11.74 1.25 -24.96
C LEU A 319 -11.01 2.23 -24.04
N TYR A 320 -11.76 3.02 -23.28
CA TYR A 320 -11.21 3.73 -22.13
C TYR A 320 -11.18 2.81 -20.92
N TRP A 321 -10.17 2.97 -20.08
CA TRP A 321 -10.02 2.28 -18.80
C TRP A 321 -9.05 3.08 -17.93
N VAL A 322 -9.00 2.80 -16.62
CA VAL A 322 -8.12 3.55 -15.70
C VAL A 322 -7.20 2.62 -14.94
N ASP A 323 -6.01 3.08 -14.54
CA ASP A 323 -5.27 2.46 -13.43
C ASP A 323 -5.47 3.31 -12.18
N ILE A 324 -6.19 2.78 -11.19
CA ILE A 324 -6.50 3.54 -9.98
C ILE A 324 -5.23 3.83 -9.17
N LEU A 325 -4.32 2.86 -9.07
CA LEU A 325 -3.20 2.89 -8.11
C LEU A 325 -1.88 3.36 -8.72
N ALA A 326 -1.77 3.39 -10.04
CA ALA A 326 -0.83 4.23 -10.77
C ALA A 326 -1.67 5.24 -11.57
N PRO A 327 -2.16 6.32 -10.92
CA PRO A 327 -3.32 7.06 -11.42
C PRO A 327 -3.17 7.50 -12.87
N SER A 328 -3.94 6.87 -13.76
CA SER A 328 -3.92 7.20 -15.18
C SER A 328 -5.24 6.86 -15.85
N VAL A 329 -5.59 7.64 -16.88
CA VAL A 329 -6.65 7.30 -17.83
C VAL A 329 -5.99 6.80 -19.10
N ASN A 330 -6.46 5.66 -19.58
CA ASN A 330 -5.90 4.95 -20.70
C ASN A 330 -6.94 4.83 -21.82
N ARG A 331 -6.46 4.86 -23.06
CA ARG A 331 -7.27 4.68 -24.27
C ARG A 331 -6.63 3.61 -25.16
N PHE A 332 -7.28 2.46 -25.25
CA PHE A 332 -6.82 1.31 -26.02
C PHE A 332 -7.49 1.22 -27.39
N ASP A 333 -6.68 1.04 -28.42
CA ASP A 333 -7.09 0.78 -29.79
C ASP A 333 -7.04 -0.73 -30.11
N PRO A 334 -8.20 -1.42 -30.27
CA PRO A 334 -8.18 -2.84 -30.61
C PRO A 334 -7.67 -3.15 -32.03
N ALA A 335 -7.71 -2.18 -32.97
CA ALA A 335 -7.25 -2.37 -34.34
C ALA A 335 -5.73 -2.31 -34.47
N THR A 336 -5.07 -1.41 -33.74
CA THR A 336 -3.60 -1.27 -33.75
C THR A 336 -2.91 -1.94 -32.55
N ARG A 337 -3.68 -2.29 -31.52
CA ARG A 337 -3.20 -2.71 -30.19
C ARG A 337 -2.35 -1.65 -29.47
N ALA A 338 -2.45 -0.38 -29.87
CA ALA A 338 -1.81 0.72 -29.17
C ALA A 338 -2.63 1.12 -27.93
N ASN A 339 -1.92 1.57 -26.88
CA ASN A 339 -2.52 2.18 -25.69
C ASN A 339 -1.93 3.56 -25.49
N GLU A 340 -2.78 4.56 -25.38
CA GLU A 340 -2.42 5.92 -24.99
C GLU A 340 -2.71 6.10 -23.51
N GLU A 341 -1.79 6.72 -22.76
CA GLU A 341 -1.90 6.91 -21.32
C GLU A 341 -1.75 8.38 -20.96
N VAL A 342 -2.60 8.85 -20.05
CA VAL A 342 -2.54 10.17 -19.44
C VAL A 342 -2.46 10.00 -17.92
N MET A 343 -1.29 10.30 -17.36
CA MET A 343 -1.06 10.25 -15.92
C MET A 343 -1.80 11.39 -15.20
N LEU A 344 -2.43 11.07 -14.08
CA LEU A 344 -3.19 12.01 -13.25
C LEU A 344 -2.52 12.24 -11.89
N PRO A 345 -2.72 13.40 -11.26
CA PRO A 345 -2.11 13.73 -9.97
C PRO A 345 -2.83 13.07 -8.77
N ARG A 346 -3.94 12.37 -8.99
CA ARG A 346 -4.83 11.84 -7.95
C ARG A 346 -5.55 10.58 -8.45
N LEU A 347 -6.00 9.73 -7.54
CA LEU A 347 -6.70 8.48 -7.88
C LEU A 347 -7.90 8.78 -8.78
N VAL A 348 -8.10 7.95 -9.80
CA VAL A 348 -9.26 7.98 -10.71
C VAL A 348 -9.83 6.57 -10.78
N SER A 349 -11.15 6.43 -10.65
CA SER A 349 -11.80 5.12 -10.57
C SER A 349 -12.60 4.75 -11.82
N ALA A 350 -13.08 5.74 -12.58
CA ALA A 350 -13.70 5.55 -13.88
C ALA A 350 -13.70 6.85 -14.69
N VAL A 351 -13.92 6.72 -16.00
CA VAL A 351 -14.23 7.84 -16.90
C VAL A 351 -15.50 7.55 -17.68
N VAL A 352 -16.24 8.61 -18.02
CA VAL A 352 -17.49 8.50 -18.80
C VAL A 352 -17.52 9.58 -19.87
N GLU A 353 -17.96 9.22 -21.08
CA GLU A 353 -18.17 10.18 -22.18
C GLU A 353 -19.34 11.12 -21.90
N ARG A 354 -19.21 12.37 -22.32
CA ARG A 354 -20.29 13.35 -22.30
C ARG A 354 -20.99 13.42 -23.65
N ARG A 355 -22.31 13.65 -23.65
CA ARG A 355 -23.09 13.86 -24.89
C ARG A 355 -22.56 15.02 -25.72
N GLY A 356 -22.15 16.10 -25.05
CA GLY A 356 -21.52 17.26 -25.66
C GLY A 356 -20.08 17.06 -26.17
N GLY A 357 -19.50 15.87 -25.96
CA GLY A 357 -18.08 15.59 -26.18
C GLY A 357 -17.22 15.85 -24.94
N GLY A 358 -16.05 15.22 -24.91
CA GLY A 358 -15.17 15.20 -23.74
C GLY A 358 -15.56 14.12 -22.73
N LEU A 359 -14.80 14.06 -21.63
CA LEU A 359 -14.95 13.06 -20.58
C LEU A 359 -15.27 13.74 -19.25
N VAL A 360 -15.89 12.98 -18.36
CA VAL A 360 -15.83 13.22 -16.92
C VAL A 360 -15.07 12.08 -16.25
N ALA A 361 -14.34 12.40 -15.18
CA ALA A 361 -13.58 11.46 -14.39
C ALA A 361 -14.14 11.42 -12.96
N LEU A 362 -14.30 10.21 -12.44
CA LEU A 362 -14.57 9.96 -11.03
C LEU A 362 -13.23 9.88 -10.29
N THR A 363 -12.85 10.93 -9.59
CA THR A 363 -11.57 10.99 -8.86
C THR A 363 -11.78 10.91 -7.35
N GLN A 364 -10.69 10.86 -6.61
CA GLN A 364 -10.76 10.94 -5.14
C GLN A 364 -11.33 12.27 -4.63
N ASP A 365 -11.32 13.33 -5.44
CA ASP A 365 -11.78 14.68 -5.07
C ASP A 365 -13.15 15.01 -5.71
N GLY A 366 -13.90 13.98 -6.12
CA GLY A 366 -15.24 14.12 -6.69
C GLY A 366 -15.31 13.87 -8.20
N LEU A 367 -16.33 14.44 -8.83
CA LEU A 367 -16.55 14.43 -10.27
C LEU A 367 -15.84 15.62 -10.89
N GLU A 368 -14.96 15.35 -11.85
CA GLU A 368 -14.19 16.38 -12.57
C GLU A 368 -14.43 16.24 -14.08
N ALA A 369 -14.51 17.35 -14.81
CA ALA A 369 -14.38 17.33 -16.26
C ALA A 369 -12.93 16.99 -16.63
N PHE A 370 -12.76 16.13 -17.62
CA PHE A 370 -11.45 15.63 -18.02
C PHE A 370 -11.23 15.83 -19.52
N ASP A 371 -10.11 16.49 -19.85
CA ASP A 371 -9.60 16.60 -21.22
C ASP A 371 -8.44 15.61 -21.42
N PHE A 372 -8.68 14.58 -22.21
CA PHE A 372 -7.67 13.55 -22.50
C PHE A 372 -6.44 14.11 -23.23
N ALA A 373 -6.59 15.16 -24.06
CA ALA A 373 -5.47 15.67 -24.85
C ALA A 373 -4.45 16.43 -24.01
N SER A 374 -4.93 17.20 -23.02
CA SER A 374 -4.06 18.00 -22.14
C SER A 374 -3.79 17.34 -20.78
N GLY A 375 -4.61 16.37 -20.38
CA GLY A 375 -4.63 15.83 -19.03
C GLY A 375 -5.27 16.75 -17.99
N ALA A 376 -5.93 17.83 -18.41
CA ALA A 376 -6.54 18.80 -17.50
C ALA A 376 -7.78 18.22 -16.82
N LEU A 377 -7.84 18.41 -15.49
CA LEU A 377 -9.01 18.13 -14.65
C LEU A 377 -9.62 19.45 -14.19
N SER A 378 -10.94 19.56 -14.23
CA SER A 378 -11.69 20.72 -13.74
C SER A 378 -12.83 20.26 -12.83
N PRO A 379 -12.87 20.68 -11.55
CA PRO A 379 -13.91 20.26 -10.61
C PRO A 379 -15.32 20.58 -11.10
N LEU A 380 -16.24 19.62 -10.94
CA LEU A 380 -17.67 19.80 -11.22
C LEU A 380 -18.48 19.71 -9.93
N VAL A 381 -18.41 18.57 -9.23
CA VAL A 381 -19.16 18.36 -7.98
C VAL A 381 -18.55 17.25 -7.14
N ASP A 382 -18.57 17.41 -5.82
CA ASP A 382 -18.10 16.40 -4.88
C ASP A 382 -19.19 16.12 -3.81
N PRO A 383 -19.95 15.01 -3.95
CA PRO A 383 -20.94 14.60 -2.96
C PRO A 383 -20.35 14.18 -1.61
N GLU A 384 -19.04 13.90 -1.52
CA GLU A 384 -18.37 13.39 -0.32
C GLU A 384 -17.26 14.32 0.20
N ALA A 385 -17.29 15.61 -0.15
CA ALA A 385 -16.30 16.61 0.25
C ALA A 385 -16.03 16.69 1.77
N GLU A 386 -17.01 16.30 2.59
CA GLU A 386 -16.90 16.29 4.06
C GLU A 386 -16.35 14.96 4.63
N ILE A 387 -16.08 13.95 3.79
CA ILE A 387 -15.64 12.61 4.16
C ILE A 387 -14.30 12.30 3.46
N PRO A 388 -13.18 12.89 3.92
CA PRO A 388 -11.90 12.86 3.20
C PRO A 388 -11.27 11.45 3.09
N ASP A 389 -11.76 10.49 3.88
CA ASP A 389 -11.31 9.10 3.83
C ASP A 389 -12.06 8.27 2.77
N ASN A 390 -13.07 8.83 2.10
CA ASN A 390 -13.79 8.15 1.03
C ASN A 390 -13.34 8.62 -0.36
N ARG A 391 -13.61 7.79 -1.37
CA ARG A 391 -13.46 8.13 -2.79
C ARG A 391 -14.57 7.47 -3.61
N PHE A 392 -14.79 7.98 -4.82
CA PHE A 392 -15.49 7.21 -5.84
C PHE A 392 -14.73 5.92 -6.17
N ASN A 393 -15.49 4.88 -6.51
CA ASN A 393 -14.96 3.56 -6.78
C ASN A 393 -15.45 2.95 -8.08
N ASP A 394 -16.73 3.12 -8.43
CA ASP A 394 -17.26 2.72 -9.73
C ASP A 394 -18.36 3.70 -10.16
N GLY A 395 -18.63 3.78 -11.46
CA GLY A 395 -19.71 4.59 -11.99
C GLY A 395 -20.04 4.36 -13.46
N LYS A 396 -21.32 4.52 -13.79
CA LYS A 396 -21.84 4.50 -15.17
C LYS A 396 -22.99 5.47 -15.31
N CYS A 397 -23.31 5.84 -16.56
CA CYS A 397 -24.51 6.59 -16.84
C CYS A 397 -25.71 5.70 -17.13
N ASP A 398 -26.88 6.13 -16.67
CA ASP A 398 -28.14 5.55 -17.12
C ASP A 398 -28.58 6.11 -18.49
N ARG A 399 -29.66 5.57 -19.05
CA ARG A 399 -30.16 5.96 -20.38
C ARG A 399 -30.72 7.39 -20.43
N ARG A 400 -31.01 8.02 -19.29
CA ARG A 400 -31.39 9.44 -19.22
C ARG A 400 -30.17 10.36 -19.17
N GLY A 401 -28.97 9.80 -19.00
CA GLY A 401 -27.71 10.53 -18.92
C GLY A 401 -27.41 11.06 -17.53
N ARG A 402 -27.99 10.45 -16.48
CA ARG A 402 -27.56 10.67 -15.09
C ARG A 402 -26.36 9.79 -14.80
N LEU A 403 -25.36 10.34 -14.13
CA LEU A 403 -24.19 9.58 -13.70
C LEU A 403 -24.46 8.95 -12.34
N TRP A 404 -24.33 7.64 -12.26
CA TRP A 404 -24.43 6.88 -11.03
C TRP A 404 -23.03 6.53 -10.57
N ALA A 405 -22.71 6.83 -9.31
CA ALA A 405 -21.37 6.63 -8.77
C ALA A 405 -21.42 6.08 -7.34
N GLY A 406 -20.72 4.98 -7.12
CA GLY A 406 -20.55 4.35 -5.83
C GLY A 406 -19.27 4.82 -5.15
N THR A 407 -19.30 4.99 -3.84
CA THR A 407 -18.14 5.40 -3.03
C THR A 407 -17.71 4.32 -2.06
N MET A 408 -16.47 4.42 -1.60
CA MET A 408 -15.93 3.55 -0.57
C MET A 408 -14.87 4.29 0.27
N ARG A 409 -14.59 3.77 1.46
CA ARG A 409 -13.42 4.19 2.24
C ARG A 409 -12.12 3.75 1.56
N LEU A 410 -11.08 4.59 1.55
CA LEU A 410 -9.76 4.29 0.97
C LEU A 410 -9.14 2.98 1.46
N ASP A 411 -9.36 2.64 2.74
CA ASP A 411 -8.81 1.44 3.38
C ASP A 411 -9.78 0.23 3.36
N ALA A 412 -11.01 0.41 2.86
CA ALA A 412 -12.10 -0.58 2.88
C ALA A 412 -12.41 -1.16 4.28
N SER A 413 -12.05 -0.48 5.38
CA SER A 413 -12.10 -1.02 6.74
C SER A 413 -13.47 -0.98 7.39
N ARG A 414 -14.38 -0.12 6.90
CA ARG A 414 -15.71 0.12 7.46
C ARG A 414 -16.72 0.44 6.37
N THR A 415 -18.00 0.22 6.69
CA THR A 415 -19.14 0.58 5.83
C THR A 415 -19.41 2.08 5.87
N SER A 416 -18.72 2.85 5.02
CA SER A 416 -18.96 4.29 4.83
C SER A 416 -19.32 4.66 3.40
N GLY A 417 -19.40 3.69 2.49
CA GLY A 417 -19.74 3.90 1.10
C GLY A 417 -21.22 4.25 0.90
N SER A 418 -21.48 5.01 -0.16
CA SER A 418 -22.80 5.44 -0.58
C SER A 418 -22.94 5.31 -2.10
N LEU A 419 -24.18 5.30 -2.60
CA LEU A 419 -24.48 5.36 -4.02
C LEU A 419 -25.15 6.70 -4.32
N TYR A 420 -24.60 7.45 -5.27
CA TYR A 420 -25.11 8.74 -5.69
C TYR A 420 -25.64 8.68 -7.12
N ALA A 421 -26.71 9.43 -7.38
CA ALA A 421 -27.15 9.78 -8.73
C ALA A 421 -26.90 11.27 -8.94
N ILE A 422 -26.10 11.61 -9.95
CA ILE A 422 -25.71 12.96 -10.35
C ILE A 422 -26.46 13.29 -11.64
N ALA A 423 -27.27 14.34 -11.59
CA ALA A 423 -28.07 14.83 -12.71
C ALA A 423 -27.23 15.65 -13.71
N PRO A 424 -27.73 15.89 -14.93
CA PRO A 424 -27.00 16.65 -15.95
C PRO A 424 -26.73 18.12 -15.56
N ASP A 425 -27.48 18.67 -14.62
CA ASP A 425 -27.26 20.00 -14.05
C ASP A 425 -26.30 19.99 -12.84
N LEU A 426 -25.61 18.86 -12.61
CA LEU A 426 -24.67 18.62 -11.51
C LEU A 426 -25.30 18.58 -10.10
N THR A 427 -26.63 18.65 -10.01
CA THR A 427 -27.31 18.32 -8.75
C THR A 427 -27.17 16.83 -8.47
N TRP A 428 -27.11 16.44 -7.20
CA TRP A 428 -26.93 15.05 -6.82
C TRP A 428 -27.83 14.64 -5.67
N GLU A 429 -28.15 13.35 -5.63
CA GLU A 429 -28.94 12.75 -4.56
C GLU A 429 -28.28 11.43 -4.12
N ARG A 430 -28.18 11.22 -2.82
CA ARG A 430 -27.75 9.94 -2.26
C ARG A 430 -28.90 8.94 -2.30
N ARG A 431 -28.74 7.86 -3.05
CA ARG A 431 -29.75 6.82 -3.30
C ARG A 431 -29.66 5.65 -2.34
N GLU A 432 -28.46 5.33 -1.85
CA GLU A 432 -28.21 4.27 -0.87
C GLU A 432 -27.02 4.68 0.02
N SER A 433 -26.94 4.13 1.23
CA SER A 433 -25.85 4.36 2.18
C SER A 433 -25.53 3.07 2.94
N GLY A 434 -24.37 3.02 3.58
CA GLY A 434 -23.95 1.84 4.36
C GLY A 434 -23.38 0.73 3.48
N LEU A 435 -22.88 1.09 2.30
CA LEU A 435 -22.18 0.19 1.40
C LEU A 435 -20.74 -0.01 1.89
N THR A 436 -20.16 -1.18 1.64
CA THR A 436 -18.77 -1.45 2.04
C THR A 436 -17.81 -1.10 0.93
N VAL A 437 -17.98 -1.74 -0.22
CA VAL A 437 -17.17 -1.56 -1.42
C VAL A 437 -18.12 -1.53 -2.60
N ALA A 438 -18.54 -0.32 -2.97
CA ALA A 438 -19.47 -0.13 -4.07
C ALA A 438 -18.77 -0.40 -5.41
N ASN A 439 -19.10 -1.53 -6.03
CA ASN A 439 -18.47 -2.04 -7.24
C ASN A 439 -19.55 -2.48 -8.22
N GLY A 440 -19.30 -2.34 -9.52
CA GLY A 440 -20.14 -2.87 -10.59
C GLY A 440 -21.60 -2.42 -10.57
N LEU A 441 -22.00 -1.65 -11.57
CA LEU A 441 -23.42 -1.33 -11.77
C LEU A 441 -23.84 -1.37 -13.23
N ASP A 442 -25.09 -1.73 -13.47
CA ASP A 442 -25.72 -1.69 -14.80
C ASP A 442 -27.24 -1.85 -14.71
N TRP A 443 -27.94 -1.72 -15.84
CA TRP A 443 -29.38 -1.81 -15.94
C TRP A 443 -29.82 -2.94 -16.86
N SER A 444 -30.98 -3.53 -16.56
CA SER A 444 -31.64 -4.43 -17.50
C SER A 444 -31.92 -3.76 -18.86
N PRO A 445 -32.05 -4.54 -19.95
CA PRO A 445 -32.34 -3.99 -21.28
C PRO A 445 -33.61 -3.15 -21.33
N ASP A 446 -34.64 -3.53 -20.58
CA ASP A 446 -35.91 -2.81 -20.46
C ASP A 446 -35.84 -1.58 -19.54
N GLY A 447 -34.71 -1.36 -18.85
CA GLY A 447 -34.49 -0.24 -17.94
C GLY A 447 -35.29 -0.30 -16.65
N ARG A 448 -35.86 -1.45 -16.29
CA ARG A 448 -36.72 -1.61 -15.09
C ARG A 448 -36.00 -2.19 -13.88
N THR A 449 -34.79 -2.74 -14.07
CA THR A 449 -33.98 -3.32 -13.01
C THR A 449 -32.61 -2.65 -13.00
N PHE A 450 -32.15 -2.28 -11.81
CA PHE A 450 -30.79 -1.81 -11.56
C PHE A 450 -30.03 -2.88 -10.79
N TYR A 451 -28.84 -3.25 -11.28
CA TYR A 451 -27.95 -4.21 -10.66
C TYR A 451 -26.76 -3.49 -10.04
N PHE A 452 -26.34 -3.96 -8.88
CA PHE A 452 -25.27 -3.34 -8.10
C PHE A 452 -24.50 -4.36 -7.28
N ALA A 453 -23.16 -4.40 -7.35
CA ALA A 453 -22.36 -5.27 -6.52
C ALA A 453 -21.83 -4.56 -5.25
N ASP A 454 -21.91 -5.24 -4.11
CA ASP A 454 -21.16 -4.86 -2.91
C ASP A 454 -20.16 -5.98 -2.64
N SER A 455 -18.89 -5.69 -2.89
CA SER A 455 -17.86 -6.71 -2.95
C SER A 455 -17.58 -7.33 -1.59
N ALA A 456 -17.50 -6.56 -0.51
CA ALA A 456 -17.14 -7.12 0.80
C ALA A 456 -18.11 -8.21 1.30
N PRO A 457 -19.45 -8.01 1.28
CA PRO A 457 -20.41 -9.05 1.64
C PRO A 457 -20.55 -10.15 0.58
N GLY A 458 -19.95 -10.00 -0.61
CA GLY A 458 -20.02 -11.02 -1.66
C GLY A 458 -21.34 -11.05 -2.42
N ARG A 459 -22.05 -9.92 -2.53
CA ARG A 459 -23.43 -9.89 -3.05
C ARG A 459 -23.58 -8.97 -4.25
N ILE A 460 -24.41 -9.42 -5.19
CA ILE A 460 -24.99 -8.60 -6.25
C ILE A 460 -26.44 -8.39 -5.87
N TYR A 461 -26.88 -7.13 -5.81
CA TYR A 461 -28.25 -6.73 -5.55
C TYR A 461 -28.96 -6.38 -6.85
N ALA A 462 -30.27 -6.62 -6.87
CA ALA A 462 -31.17 -6.05 -7.85
C ALA A 462 -32.16 -5.10 -7.15
N TYR A 463 -32.51 -4.04 -7.86
CA TYR A 463 -33.50 -3.06 -7.46
C TYR A 463 -34.48 -2.89 -8.60
N ASP A 464 -35.71 -2.53 -8.26
CA ASP A 464 -36.57 -1.95 -9.28
C ASP A 464 -36.15 -0.52 -9.51
N PHE A 465 -36.07 -0.18 -10.79
CA PHE A 465 -35.56 1.08 -11.28
C PHE A 465 -36.65 1.80 -12.04
N ASP A 466 -36.93 3.04 -11.64
CA ASP A 466 -37.70 3.97 -12.46
C ASP A 466 -36.74 4.75 -13.36
N MET A 467 -36.75 4.44 -14.65
CA MET A 467 -35.88 5.09 -15.62
C MET A 467 -36.13 6.60 -15.75
N GLU A 468 -37.34 7.09 -15.52
CA GLU A 468 -37.62 8.52 -15.65
C GLU A 468 -37.16 9.29 -14.41
N THR A 469 -37.44 8.79 -13.20
CA THR A 469 -37.10 9.50 -11.95
C THR A 469 -35.74 9.13 -11.37
N GLY A 470 -35.20 7.96 -11.71
CA GLY A 470 -33.97 7.41 -11.14
C GLY A 470 -34.16 6.89 -9.71
N GLN A 471 -35.40 6.55 -9.31
CA GLN A 471 -35.67 6.00 -7.98
C GLN A 471 -35.35 4.50 -7.92
N LEU A 472 -34.82 4.09 -6.77
CA LEU A 472 -34.55 2.70 -6.41
C LEU A 472 -35.62 2.19 -5.43
N ALA A 473 -36.15 1.00 -5.67
CA ALA A 473 -37.08 0.33 -4.79
C ALA A 473 -36.85 -1.18 -4.72
N ARG A 474 -37.44 -1.85 -3.71
CA ARG A 474 -37.48 -3.32 -3.56
C ARG A 474 -36.12 -4.02 -3.77
N ARG A 475 -35.11 -3.55 -3.04
CA ARG A 475 -33.78 -4.18 -2.98
C ARG A 475 -33.90 -5.66 -2.64
N ARG A 476 -33.25 -6.51 -3.43
CA ARG A 476 -33.19 -7.97 -3.26
C ARG A 476 -31.80 -8.47 -3.62
N VAL A 477 -31.37 -9.57 -2.98
CA VAL A 477 -30.15 -10.27 -3.41
C VAL A 477 -30.46 -10.92 -4.75
N PHE A 478 -29.70 -10.56 -5.77
CA PHE A 478 -29.78 -11.14 -7.11
C PHE A 478 -28.87 -12.37 -7.20
N ALA A 479 -27.63 -12.25 -6.73
CA ALA A 479 -26.70 -13.37 -6.63
C ALA A 479 -25.76 -13.18 -5.43
N GLU A 480 -25.29 -14.29 -4.86
CA GLU A 480 -24.28 -14.32 -3.80
C GLU A 480 -23.10 -15.19 -4.27
N ILE A 481 -21.89 -14.67 -4.13
CA ILE A 481 -20.65 -15.38 -4.45
C ILE A 481 -20.01 -15.83 -3.15
N ASP A 482 -19.85 -17.15 -3.01
CA ASP A 482 -19.20 -17.72 -1.83
C ASP A 482 -17.79 -17.15 -1.66
N ALA A 483 -17.45 -16.84 -0.42
CA ALA A 483 -16.22 -16.17 -0.08
C ALA A 483 -14.94 -16.95 -0.45
N THR A 484 -15.04 -18.27 -0.62
CA THR A 484 -13.97 -19.17 -1.05
C THR A 484 -13.73 -19.14 -2.55
N ILE A 485 -14.74 -18.73 -3.33
CA ILE A 485 -14.62 -18.56 -4.78
C ILE A 485 -13.96 -17.21 -5.05
N GLY A 486 -14.48 -16.13 -4.47
CA GLY A 486 -13.98 -14.77 -4.72
C GLY A 486 -14.95 -13.72 -4.20
N ARG A 487 -14.95 -12.53 -4.80
CA ARG A 487 -15.94 -11.47 -4.56
C ARG A 487 -16.46 -10.89 -5.88
N PRO A 488 -17.72 -10.46 -5.97
CA PRO A 488 -18.21 -9.78 -7.15
C PRO A 488 -17.53 -8.42 -7.26
N ASP A 489 -17.19 -8.02 -8.47
CA ASP A 489 -16.54 -6.75 -8.77
C ASP A 489 -17.34 -6.02 -9.89
N GLY A 490 -16.67 -5.35 -10.81
CA GLY A 490 -17.29 -4.74 -11.98
C GLY A 490 -18.16 -5.71 -12.80
N LEU A 491 -19.29 -5.19 -13.30
CA LEU A 491 -20.30 -5.96 -14.04
C LEU A 491 -20.81 -5.23 -15.28
N ALA A 492 -21.38 -5.97 -16.22
CA ALA A 492 -22.10 -5.45 -17.38
C ALA A 492 -23.29 -6.35 -17.77
N VAL A 493 -24.34 -5.77 -18.35
CA VAL A 493 -25.54 -6.49 -18.79
C VAL A 493 -25.56 -6.61 -20.31
N ASP A 494 -25.80 -7.83 -20.80
CA ASP A 494 -25.97 -8.07 -22.24
C ASP A 494 -27.40 -7.79 -22.73
N SER A 495 -27.59 -7.79 -24.05
CA SER A 495 -28.89 -7.48 -24.68
C SER A 495 -30.02 -8.47 -24.36
N GLU A 496 -29.70 -9.68 -23.87
CA GLU A 496 -30.68 -10.66 -23.39
C GLU A 496 -30.98 -10.51 -21.88
N GLY A 497 -30.28 -9.60 -21.19
CA GLY A 497 -30.48 -9.31 -19.78
C GLY A 497 -29.64 -10.17 -18.84
N PHE A 498 -28.66 -10.93 -19.34
CA PHE A 498 -27.73 -11.65 -18.48
C PHE A 498 -26.68 -10.69 -17.90
N VAL A 499 -26.36 -10.90 -16.63
CA VAL A 499 -25.40 -10.09 -15.88
C VAL A 499 -24.05 -10.78 -15.90
N TRP A 500 -23.06 -10.17 -16.54
CA TRP A 500 -21.66 -10.59 -16.52
C TRP A 500 -20.93 -9.87 -15.40
N CYS A 501 -20.23 -10.61 -14.54
CA CYS A 501 -19.56 -10.08 -13.37
C CYS A 501 -18.13 -10.63 -13.28
N ALA A 502 -17.17 -9.73 -13.10
CA ALA A 502 -15.81 -10.10 -12.73
C ALA A 502 -15.79 -10.63 -11.29
N VAL A 503 -15.06 -11.72 -11.06
CA VAL A 503 -14.93 -12.33 -9.75
C VAL A 503 -13.50 -12.12 -9.23
N TRP A 504 -13.33 -11.12 -8.37
CA TRP A 504 -12.07 -10.81 -7.72
C TRP A 504 -11.55 -12.01 -6.92
N ASP A 505 -10.27 -12.36 -7.11
CA ASP A 505 -9.59 -13.55 -6.59
C ASP A 505 -10.19 -14.90 -7.05
N GLY A 506 -11.15 -14.90 -7.99
CA GLY A 506 -11.86 -16.10 -8.45
C GLY A 506 -11.35 -16.73 -9.75
N TRP A 507 -10.42 -16.08 -10.45
CA TRP A 507 -9.92 -16.54 -11.75
C TRP A 507 -11.02 -16.73 -12.80
N CYS A 508 -12.12 -15.99 -12.69
CA CYS A 508 -13.27 -16.19 -13.57
C CYS A 508 -14.13 -14.94 -13.73
N LEU A 509 -14.96 -14.99 -14.77
CA LEU A 509 -16.19 -14.23 -14.87
C LEU A 509 -17.37 -15.16 -14.58
N HIS A 510 -18.40 -14.64 -13.93
CA HIS A 510 -19.69 -15.29 -13.81
C HIS A 510 -20.71 -14.57 -14.70
N ARG A 511 -21.50 -15.33 -15.47
CA ARG A 511 -22.66 -14.85 -16.22
C ARG A 511 -23.92 -15.41 -15.57
N TYR A 512 -24.76 -14.54 -15.04
CA TYR A 512 -26.02 -14.90 -14.39
C TYR A 512 -27.20 -14.64 -15.32
N ALA A 513 -28.17 -15.55 -15.32
CA ALA A 513 -29.46 -15.33 -15.94
C ALA A 513 -30.25 -14.21 -15.23
N PRO A 514 -31.26 -13.60 -15.88
CA PRO A 514 -32.07 -12.52 -15.28
C PRO A 514 -32.78 -12.89 -13.97
N ASP A 515 -32.87 -14.18 -13.63
CA ASP A 515 -33.43 -14.68 -12.38
C ASP A 515 -32.37 -14.88 -11.26
N GLY A 516 -31.10 -14.59 -11.54
CA GLY A 516 -29.98 -14.72 -10.60
C GLY A 516 -29.25 -16.06 -10.65
N VAL A 517 -29.70 -17.01 -11.47
CA VAL A 517 -29.05 -18.33 -11.59
C VAL A 517 -27.76 -18.22 -12.39
N LEU A 518 -26.66 -18.80 -11.87
CA LEU A 518 -25.39 -18.85 -12.59
C LEU A 518 -25.53 -19.69 -13.87
N ALA A 519 -25.42 -19.06 -15.02
CA ALA A 519 -25.61 -19.66 -16.33
C ALA A 519 -24.29 -20.10 -16.99
N ARG A 520 -23.22 -19.33 -16.79
CA ARG A 520 -21.88 -19.66 -17.32
C ARG A 520 -20.78 -19.14 -16.39
N GLU A 521 -19.74 -19.94 -16.25
CA GLU A 521 -18.46 -19.53 -15.67
C GLU A 521 -17.42 -19.47 -16.81
N VAL A 522 -16.74 -18.33 -16.97
CA VAL A 522 -15.62 -18.18 -17.91
C VAL A 522 -14.33 -18.15 -17.12
N ARG A 523 -13.43 -19.09 -17.36
CA ARG A 523 -12.15 -19.17 -16.65
C ARG A 523 -11.09 -18.28 -17.31
N LEU A 524 -10.38 -17.52 -16.49
CA LEU A 524 -9.37 -16.55 -16.90
C LEU A 524 -7.96 -17.01 -16.51
N PRO A 525 -6.91 -16.54 -17.21
CA PRO A 525 -5.52 -16.83 -16.86
C PRO A 525 -4.98 -15.88 -15.77
N ILE A 526 -5.84 -15.08 -15.13
CA ILE A 526 -5.49 -14.09 -14.11
C ILE A 526 -6.39 -14.26 -12.88
N PRO A 527 -5.87 -14.05 -11.66
CA PRO A 527 -6.64 -14.24 -10.41
C PRO A 527 -7.66 -13.13 -10.16
N ARG A 528 -7.37 -11.90 -10.59
CA ARG A 528 -8.11 -10.69 -10.24
C ARG A 528 -8.63 -9.97 -11.48
N PRO A 529 -9.65 -10.52 -12.16
CA PRO A 529 -10.44 -9.69 -13.06
C PRO A 529 -11.16 -8.64 -12.21
N THR A 530 -11.30 -7.45 -12.75
CA THR A 530 -11.84 -6.29 -12.01
C THR A 530 -13.15 -5.81 -12.58
N SER A 531 -13.28 -5.76 -13.90
CA SER A 531 -14.49 -5.29 -14.55
C SER A 531 -14.59 -5.77 -15.99
N VAL A 532 -15.76 -5.56 -16.60
CA VAL A 532 -16.09 -5.99 -17.95
C VAL A 532 -16.88 -4.93 -18.71
N ALA A 533 -16.66 -4.84 -20.03
CA ALA A 533 -17.42 -3.97 -20.92
C ALA A 533 -17.56 -4.58 -22.31
N PHE A 534 -18.70 -4.37 -22.95
CA PHE A 534 -18.91 -4.79 -24.33
C PHE A 534 -18.42 -3.71 -25.29
N GLY A 535 -17.73 -4.11 -26.34
CA GLY A 535 -17.23 -3.22 -27.38
C GLY A 535 -17.08 -3.92 -28.73
N GLY A 536 -16.44 -3.21 -29.66
CA GLY A 536 -16.49 -3.53 -31.09
C GLY A 536 -17.73 -2.94 -31.77
N ASP A 537 -17.73 -2.93 -33.10
CA ASP A 537 -18.83 -2.34 -33.90
C ASP A 537 -20.16 -3.09 -33.70
N ASP A 538 -20.10 -4.38 -33.35
CA ASP A 538 -21.26 -5.24 -33.09
C ASP A 538 -21.53 -5.49 -31.60
N LEU A 539 -20.72 -4.89 -30.70
CA LEU A 539 -20.75 -5.10 -29.25
C LEU A 539 -20.59 -6.57 -28.80
N LYS A 540 -19.97 -7.41 -29.64
CA LYS A 540 -19.73 -8.84 -29.34
C LYS A 540 -18.31 -9.15 -28.85
N THR A 541 -17.53 -8.12 -28.55
CA THR A 541 -16.24 -8.27 -27.87
C THR A 541 -16.39 -7.87 -26.41
N LEU A 542 -16.29 -8.83 -25.49
CA LEU A 542 -16.24 -8.54 -24.05
C LEU A 542 -14.80 -8.20 -23.67
N PHE A 543 -14.54 -6.93 -23.36
CA PHE A 543 -13.29 -6.47 -22.77
C PHE A 543 -13.30 -6.71 -21.26
N ILE A 544 -12.14 -7.08 -20.73
CA ILE A 544 -11.96 -7.46 -19.33
C ILE A 544 -10.72 -6.75 -18.81
N THR A 545 -10.88 -5.94 -17.76
CA THR A 545 -9.76 -5.36 -17.02
C THR A 545 -9.32 -6.31 -15.91
N SER A 546 -8.07 -6.20 -15.49
CA SER A 546 -7.53 -7.01 -14.40
C SER A 546 -6.55 -6.24 -13.54
N ALA A 547 -6.31 -6.72 -12.32
CA ALA A 547 -5.40 -6.11 -11.37
C ALA A 547 -4.24 -7.02 -11.02
N ARG A 548 -3.10 -6.40 -10.69
CA ARG A 548 -1.95 -7.09 -10.09
C ARG A 548 -1.62 -6.63 -8.68
N VAL A 549 -2.35 -5.64 -8.17
CA VAL A 549 -2.22 -5.13 -6.80
C VAL A 549 -2.25 -6.29 -5.82
N ARG A 550 -1.36 -6.27 -4.82
CA ARG A 550 -1.33 -7.24 -3.70
C ARG A 550 -1.29 -8.72 -4.15
N LEU A 551 -0.83 -9.04 -5.35
CA LEU A 551 -0.52 -10.42 -5.75
C LEU A 551 0.93 -10.74 -5.39
N PRO A 552 1.21 -11.88 -4.75
CA PRO A 552 2.58 -12.28 -4.46
C PRO A 552 3.31 -12.72 -5.73
N SER A 553 4.63 -12.57 -5.78
CA SER A 553 5.46 -12.91 -6.96
C SER A 553 5.23 -14.34 -7.48
N ARG A 554 4.97 -15.32 -6.61
CA ARG A 554 4.63 -16.70 -7.02
C ARG A 554 3.36 -16.77 -7.90
N ILE A 555 2.33 -16.00 -7.56
CA ILE A 555 1.08 -15.97 -8.32
C ILE A 555 1.27 -15.15 -9.59
N LEU A 556 2.07 -14.09 -9.56
CA LEU A 556 2.43 -13.34 -10.77
C LEU A 556 3.23 -14.19 -11.76
N ALA A 557 4.07 -15.11 -11.29
CA ALA A 557 4.73 -16.07 -12.17
C ALA A 557 3.74 -17.06 -12.83
N GLU A 558 2.68 -17.45 -12.12
CA GLU A 558 1.60 -18.31 -12.65
C GLU A 558 0.61 -17.54 -13.56
N ALA A 559 0.46 -16.24 -13.33
CA ALA A 559 -0.44 -15.33 -14.03
C ALA A 559 0.31 -14.06 -14.50
N PRO A 560 1.27 -14.18 -15.43
CA PRO A 560 2.16 -13.10 -15.83
C PRO A 560 1.45 -11.90 -16.48
N PHE A 561 0.23 -12.11 -16.97
CA PHE A 561 -0.59 -11.07 -17.58
C PHE A 561 -1.54 -10.37 -16.59
N SER A 562 -1.37 -10.58 -15.28
CA SER A 562 -2.14 -9.84 -14.26
C SER A 562 -1.89 -8.33 -14.41
N GLY A 563 -2.96 -7.53 -14.42
CA GLY A 563 -2.89 -6.12 -14.78
C GLY A 563 -2.99 -5.85 -16.29
N GLY A 564 -3.28 -6.88 -17.10
CA GLY A 564 -3.54 -6.74 -18.53
C GLY A 564 -5.01 -6.51 -18.87
N LEU A 565 -5.25 -6.16 -20.13
CA LEU A 565 -6.57 -6.19 -20.76
C LEU A 565 -6.74 -7.49 -21.54
N PHE A 566 -7.92 -8.08 -21.40
CA PHE A 566 -8.30 -9.29 -22.10
C PHE A 566 -9.56 -9.07 -22.93
N THR A 567 -9.75 -9.90 -23.94
CA THR A 567 -10.98 -9.98 -24.72
C THR A 567 -11.54 -11.40 -24.72
N LEU A 568 -12.85 -11.48 -24.82
CA LEU A 568 -13.60 -12.72 -25.07
C LEU A 568 -14.67 -12.43 -26.13
N PRO A 569 -14.68 -13.13 -27.29
CA PRO A 569 -15.81 -13.07 -28.20
C PRO A 569 -17.05 -13.71 -27.55
N VAL A 570 -18.20 -13.04 -27.70
CA VAL A 570 -19.49 -13.49 -27.14
C VAL A 570 -20.56 -13.55 -28.23
N ASP A 571 -21.50 -14.48 -28.11
CA ASP A 571 -22.57 -14.63 -29.10
C ASP A 571 -23.65 -13.55 -28.98
N VAL A 572 -23.91 -13.11 -27.74
CA VAL A 572 -24.91 -12.11 -27.38
C VAL A 572 -24.23 -10.76 -27.23
N PRO A 573 -24.65 -9.74 -27.99
CA PRO A 573 -24.04 -8.42 -27.91
C PRO A 573 -24.42 -7.72 -26.61
N GLY A 574 -23.56 -6.81 -26.18
CA GLY A 574 -23.85 -5.85 -25.12
C GLY A 574 -24.87 -4.80 -25.51
N LEU A 575 -25.00 -3.80 -24.65
CA LEU A 575 -25.76 -2.58 -24.89
C LEU A 575 -24.78 -1.40 -25.09
N PRO A 576 -25.13 -0.40 -25.92
CA PRO A 576 -24.31 0.80 -26.05
C PRO A 576 -24.14 1.49 -24.69
N ALA A 577 -22.90 1.89 -24.37
CA ALA A 577 -22.63 2.70 -23.19
C ALA A 577 -23.42 4.01 -23.26
N SER A 578 -24.03 4.41 -22.14
CA SER A 578 -24.72 5.70 -22.05
C SER A 578 -23.73 6.80 -21.71
N GLU A 579 -23.93 7.97 -22.30
CA GLU A 579 -23.12 9.17 -22.06
C GLU A 579 -23.75 10.07 -20.98
N PHE A 580 -22.92 10.75 -20.20
CA PHE A 580 -23.36 11.78 -19.26
C PHE A 580 -23.91 12.98 -20.01
N ALA A 581 -25.10 13.47 -19.63
CA ALA A 581 -25.78 14.51 -20.42
C ALA A 581 -25.33 15.94 -20.11
N ALA A 582 -24.52 16.15 -19.06
CA ALA A 582 -24.01 17.46 -18.66
C ALA A 582 -22.97 18.04 -19.62
#